data_AF-A0A4U6LJR3-F1
#
_entry.id   AF-A0A4U6LJR3-F1
#
_cell.length_a   1.000
_cell.length_b   1.000
_cell.length_c   1.000
_cell.angle_alpha   90.00
_cell.angle_beta   90.00
_cell.angle_gamma   90.00
#
_symmetry.space_group_name_H-M   'P 1'
#
loop_
_entity.id
_entity.type
_entity.pdbx_description
1 polymer ?
#
loop_
_entity_poly.entity_id
_entity_poly.type
_entity_poly.pdbx_seq_one_letter_code
_entity_poly.pdbx_strand_id
1 'polypeptide(L)'
;MKYKSLVISSILLMMAQVAHAEQIGSVDTVFKMFGPDHKIVVEAFDDPDVTNVTCYVSRAKTGGIKGGLGLAEDTSDAAISCQQVGPVELSDRIKNGKAQGEVVFKKRTSLVFKSLQVVRFYDAKRNTLAYLAYSDKVVDGSPKNAISAVPIMPWQR
;
A
#
# COMPACT_ATOMS: atom_id res chain seq x y z
N MET A 1 -25.37 35.80 27.78
CA MET A 1 -25.42 34.32 27.63
C MET A 1 -26.26 33.97 26.41
N LYS A 2 -25.68 33.50 25.29
CA LYS A 2 -26.36 32.73 24.20
C LYS A 2 -25.42 32.31 23.05
N TYR A 3 -24.12 32.60 23.11
CA TYR A 3 -23.09 32.06 22.21
C TYR A 3 -22.81 30.54 22.37
N LYS A 4 -23.56 29.83 23.21
CA LYS A 4 -23.32 28.41 23.52
C LYS A 4 -23.79 27.45 22.43
N SER A 5 -24.52 27.92 21.42
CA SER A 5 -25.03 27.03 20.35
C SER A 5 -24.08 26.85 19.17
N LEU A 6 -22.89 27.45 19.19
CA LEU A 6 -21.97 27.47 18.04
C LEU A 6 -20.91 26.34 18.04
N VAL A 7 -20.92 25.39 18.99
CA VAL A 7 -19.69 24.59 19.24
C VAL A 7 -19.78 23.09 18.91
N ILE A 8 -20.95 22.49 18.69
CA ILE A 8 -21.02 21.00 18.78
C ILE A 8 -21.19 20.28 17.42
N SER A 9 -21.60 20.94 16.33
CA SER A 9 -22.00 20.21 15.11
C SER A 9 -20.95 20.10 13.98
N SER A 10 -19.74 20.65 14.12
CA SER A 10 -18.76 20.70 13.00
C SER A 10 -17.51 19.84 13.18
N ILE A 11 -17.45 19.00 14.22
CA ILE A 11 -16.36 18.04 14.42
C ILE A 11 -16.87 16.64 14.04
N LEU A 12 -17.40 16.51 12.82
CA LEU A 12 -17.41 15.20 12.16
C LEU A 12 -16.03 15.10 11.49
N LEU A 13 -15.02 14.74 12.30
CA LEU A 13 -13.73 14.30 11.79
C LEU A 13 -14.03 13.18 10.79
N MET A 14 -13.86 13.46 9.50
CA MET A 14 -13.66 12.40 8.51
C MET A 14 -12.43 11.64 8.98
N MET A 15 -12.65 10.50 9.65
CA MET A 15 -11.63 9.50 9.81
C MET A 15 -11.26 9.04 8.40
N ALA A 16 -10.20 9.61 7.84
CA ALA A 16 -9.56 9.03 6.68
C ALA A 16 -9.15 7.61 7.09
N GLN A 17 -9.85 6.60 6.55
CA GLN A 17 -9.47 5.20 6.71
C GLN A 17 -8.15 5.03 5.97
N VAL A 18 -7.04 5.25 6.68
CA VAL A 18 -5.73 4.84 6.18
C VAL A 18 -5.77 3.33 6.13
N ALA A 19 -5.63 2.75 4.93
CA ALA A 19 -5.52 1.31 4.77
C ALA A 19 -4.30 0.83 5.57
N HIS A 20 -4.56 0.17 6.70
CA HIS A 20 -3.53 -0.42 7.52
C HIS A 20 -3.12 -1.74 6.87
N ALA A 21 -1.86 -1.84 6.44
CA ALA A 21 -1.31 -3.14 6.04
C ALA A 21 -1.23 -4.05 7.26
N GLU A 22 -1.81 -5.23 7.12
CA GLU A 22 -1.69 -6.33 8.06
C GLU A 22 -0.56 -7.25 7.64
N GLN A 23 0.44 -7.46 8.51
CA GLN A 23 1.49 -8.44 8.24
C GLN A 23 0.90 -9.86 8.36
N ILE A 24 0.83 -10.59 7.25
CA ILE A 24 0.32 -11.96 7.21
C ILE A 24 1.42 -13.02 7.38
N GLY A 25 2.69 -12.63 7.21
CA GLY A 25 3.81 -13.55 7.39
C GLY A 25 5.17 -12.92 7.11
N SER A 26 6.22 -13.70 7.36
CA SER A 26 7.59 -13.34 6.97
C SER A 26 8.47 -14.57 6.82
N VAL A 27 9.46 -14.50 5.93
CA VAL A 27 10.49 -15.52 5.73
C VAL A 27 11.86 -14.90 5.95
N ASP A 28 12.68 -15.51 6.80
CA ASP A 28 14.05 -15.03 7.04
C ASP A 28 14.96 -15.41 5.85
N THR A 29 15.82 -14.48 5.44
CA THR A 29 16.71 -14.63 4.28
C THR A 29 18.17 -14.70 4.66
N VAL A 30 18.60 -13.94 5.69
CA VAL A 30 20.01 -13.92 6.12
C VAL A 30 20.08 -13.81 7.64
N PHE A 31 20.73 -14.80 8.25
CA PHE A 31 21.01 -14.81 9.68
C PHE A 31 21.95 -13.67 10.08
N LYS A 32 21.63 -12.99 11.18
CA LYS A 32 22.45 -11.97 11.81
C LYS A 32 22.82 -12.41 13.22
N MET A 33 24.13 -12.55 13.46
CA MET A 33 24.66 -12.89 14.79
C MET A 33 24.26 -11.87 15.87
N PHE A 34 24.09 -10.59 15.49
CA PHE A 34 23.68 -9.52 16.41
C PHE A 34 22.51 -8.73 15.83
N GLY A 35 21.34 -8.86 16.46
CA GLY A 35 20.09 -8.22 16.04
C GLY A 35 19.20 -9.13 15.18
N PRO A 36 18.07 -8.61 14.65
CA PRO A 36 17.13 -9.42 13.86
C PRO A 36 17.73 -9.92 12.55
N ASP A 37 17.20 -10.99 12.00
CA ASP A 37 17.58 -11.44 10.65
C ASP A 37 17.04 -10.52 9.57
N HIS A 38 17.73 -10.52 8.42
CA HIS A 38 17.11 -10.01 7.20
C HIS A 38 15.94 -10.91 6.86
N LYS A 39 14.82 -10.33 6.45
CA LYS A 39 13.60 -11.09 6.14
C LYS A 39 12.82 -10.46 5.01
N ILE A 40 11.99 -11.27 4.36
CA ILE A 40 10.93 -10.81 3.47
C ILE A 40 9.65 -10.82 4.28
N VAL A 41 8.99 -9.68 4.39
CA VAL A 41 7.69 -9.54 5.07
C VAL A 41 6.60 -9.49 4.01
N VAL A 42 5.50 -10.20 4.25
CA VAL A 42 4.30 -10.16 3.42
C VAL A 42 3.21 -9.42 4.18
N GLU A 43 2.69 -8.35 3.59
CA GLU A 43 1.65 -7.50 4.13
C GLU A 43 0.44 -7.53 3.19
N ALA A 44 -0.76 -7.71 3.74
CA ALA A 44 -2.02 -7.57 3.01
C ALA A 44 -2.62 -6.18 3.29
N PHE A 45 -3.20 -5.55 2.28
CA PHE A 45 -4.01 -4.35 2.46
C PHE A 45 -5.16 -4.34 1.45
N ASP A 46 -6.29 -3.76 1.83
CA ASP A 46 -7.41 -3.54 0.93
C ASP A 46 -7.31 -2.16 0.28
N ASP A 47 -7.76 -2.06 -0.96
CA ASP A 47 -7.87 -0.78 -1.63
C ASP A 47 -8.90 0.12 -0.91
N PRO A 48 -8.52 1.34 -0.46
CA PRO A 48 -9.41 2.21 0.32
C PRO A 48 -10.60 2.77 -0.49
N ASP A 49 -10.50 2.85 -1.82
CA ASP A 49 -11.54 3.44 -2.68
C ASP A 49 -12.21 2.42 -3.60
N VAL A 50 -11.76 1.16 -3.59
CA VAL A 50 -12.33 0.05 -4.37
C VAL A 50 -12.67 -1.09 -3.43
N THR A 51 -13.97 -1.38 -3.32
CA THR A 51 -14.44 -2.49 -2.49
C THR A 51 -14.00 -3.84 -3.06
N ASN A 52 -13.66 -4.76 -2.15
CA ASN A 52 -13.36 -6.16 -2.46
C ASN A 52 -12.17 -6.38 -3.42
N VAL A 53 -11.16 -5.51 -3.34
CA VAL A 53 -9.83 -5.77 -3.91
C VAL A 53 -8.81 -5.78 -2.79
N THR A 54 -8.15 -6.93 -2.61
CA THR A 54 -7.09 -7.12 -1.62
C THR A 54 -5.76 -7.28 -2.33
N CYS A 55 -4.75 -6.56 -1.87
CA CYS A 55 -3.38 -6.61 -2.37
C CYS A 55 -2.44 -7.19 -1.33
N TYR A 56 -1.60 -8.12 -1.75
CA TYR A 56 -0.50 -8.69 -0.99
C TYR A 56 0.80 -8.11 -1.51
N VAL A 57 1.55 -7.44 -0.64
CA VAL A 57 2.86 -6.86 -0.94
C VAL A 57 3.91 -7.58 -0.15
N SER A 58 4.91 -8.12 -0.84
CA SER A 58 6.12 -8.61 -0.20
C SER A 58 7.22 -7.57 -0.31
N ARG A 59 7.98 -7.34 0.76
CA ARG A 59 9.15 -6.44 0.74
C ARG A 59 10.27 -6.97 1.62
N ALA A 60 11.50 -6.61 1.28
CA ALA A 60 12.64 -6.84 2.15
C ALA A 60 12.54 -5.98 3.42
N LYS A 61 13.02 -6.52 4.54
CA LYS A 61 13.25 -5.82 5.79
C LYS A 61 14.68 -6.11 6.27
N THR A 62 15.47 -5.06 6.40
CA THR A 62 16.87 -5.14 6.81
C THR A 62 16.95 -5.36 8.32
N GLY A 63 17.63 -6.44 8.71
CA GLY A 63 17.95 -6.81 10.08
C GLY A 63 19.32 -6.28 10.56
N GLY A 64 19.88 -6.92 11.58
CA GLY A 64 21.07 -6.54 12.31
C GLY A 64 20.81 -5.44 13.33
N ILE A 65 21.85 -4.99 14.04
CA ILE A 65 21.74 -3.93 15.07
C ILE A 65 21.03 -2.68 14.53
N LYS A 66 21.40 -2.22 13.32
CA LYS A 66 20.75 -1.06 12.68
C LYS A 66 19.29 -1.33 12.31
N GLY A 67 18.97 -2.55 11.89
CA GLY A 67 17.60 -2.97 11.57
C GLY A 67 16.70 -3.05 12.80
N GLY A 68 17.21 -3.62 13.90
CA GLY A 68 16.52 -3.67 15.18
C GLY A 68 16.24 -2.29 15.78
N LEU A 69 17.11 -1.31 15.51
CA LEU A 69 16.92 0.09 15.92
C LEU A 69 16.08 0.91 14.92
N GLY A 70 15.62 0.33 13.81
CA GLY A 70 14.85 1.03 12.78
C GLY A 70 15.65 2.08 11.99
N LEU A 71 16.98 2.01 12.06
CA LEU A 71 17.91 2.91 11.37
C LEU A 71 18.42 2.33 10.05
N ALA A 72 18.12 1.07 9.78
CA ALA A 72 18.44 0.45 8.51
C ALA A 72 17.49 0.95 7.41
N GLU A 73 18.05 1.05 6.22
CA GLU A 73 17.30 1.23 5.00
C GLU A 73 17.01 -0.15 4.40
N ASP A 74 15.74 -0.47 4.14
CA ASP A 74 15.43 -1.70 3.42
C ASP A 74 15.73 -1.57 1.93
N THR A 75 15.97 -2.71 1.28
CA THR A 75 16.19 -2.73 -0.17
C THR A 75 14.91 -2.34 -0.91
N SER A 76 15.06 -1.89 -2.16
CA SER A 76 13.93 -1.50 -3.01
C SER A 76 13.22 -2.71 -3.65
N ASP A 77 13.56 -3.94 -3.22
CA ASP A 77 12.96 -5.17 -3.73
C ASP A 77 11.57 -5.37 -3.12
N ALA A 78 10.57 -5.36 -4.00
CA ALA A 78 9.18 -5.60 -3.64
C ALA A 78 8.47 -6.38 -4.76
N ALA A 79 7.43 -7.11 -4.39
CA ALA A 79 6.48 -7.71 -5.30
C ALA A 79 5.06 -7.43 -4.82
N ILE A 80 4.10 -7.47 -5.73
CA ILE A 80 2.68 -7.23 -5.43
C ILE A 80 1.82 -8.24 -6.17
N SER A 81 0.78 -8.73 -5.50
CA SER A 81 -0.29 -9.53 -6.09
C SER A 81 -1.61 -9.06 -5.52
N CYS A 82 -2.48 -8.56 -6.38
CA CYS A 82 -3.81 -8.08 -6.00
C CYS A 82 -4.87 -8.99 -6.59
N GLN A 83 -5.94 -9.21 -5.84
CA GLN A 83 -7.01 -10.15 -6.17
C GLN A 83 -8.38 -9.51 -5.94
N GLN A 84 -9.31 -9.80 -6.84
CA GLN A 84 -10.74 -9.55 -6.59
C GLN A 84 -11.25 -10.62 -5.61
N VAL A 85 -11.69 -10.19 -4.42
CA VAL A 85 -12.16 -11.09 -3.34
C VAL A 85 -13.68 -11.02 -3.14
N GLY A 86 -14.39 -10.33 -4.03
CA GLY A 86 -15.83 -10.12 -3.96
C GLY A 86 -16.34 -9.26 -5.13
N PRO A 87 -17.61 -8.82 -5.09
CA PRO A 87 -18.14 -7.90 -6.09
C PRO A 87 -17.44 -6.54 -6.01
N VAL A 88 -16.89 -6.07 -7.11
CA VAL A 88 -16.16 -4.80 -7.18
C VAL A 88 -17.07 -3.70 -7.70
N GLU A 89 -17.14 -2.59 -6.98
CA GLU A 89 -17.84 -1.39 -7.43
C GLU A 89 -16.85 -0.23 -7.57
N LEU A 90 -16.84 0.39 -8.76
CA LEU A 90 -16.01 1.55 -9.02
C LEU A 90 -16.79 2.85 -8.82
N SER A 91 -16.19 3.79 -8.08
CA SER A 91 -16.68 5.15 -7.96
C SER A 91 -16.59 5.92 -9.29
N ASP A 92 -17.40 6.97 -9.44
CA ASP A 92 -17.35 7.84 -10.62
C ASP A 92 -15.99 8.53 -10.78
N ARG A 93 -15.28 8.79 -9.68
CA ARG A 93 -13.92 9.35 -9.73
C ARG A 93 -12.95 8.43 -10.44
N ILE A 94 -13.03 7.13 -10.18
CA ILE A 94 -12.17 6.11 -10.80
C ILE A 94 -12.57 5.92 -12.27
N LYS A 95 -13.87 5.74 -12.54
CA LYS A 95 -14.38 5.57 -13.92
C LYS A 95 -14.02 6.73 -14.83
N ASN A 96 -14.02 7.95 -14.30
CA ASN A 96 -13.75 9.18 -15.06
C ASN A 96 -12.26 9.56 -15.07
N GLY A 97 -11.37 8.69 -14.57
CA GLY A 97 -9.92 8.90 -14.55
C GLY A 97 -9.42 9.97 -13.58
N LYS A 98 -10.30 10.55 -12.75
CA LYS A 98 -9.92 11.57 -11.75
C LYS A 98 -9.06 11.00 -10.61
N ALA A 99 -9.14 9.69 -10.40
CA ALA A 99 -8.38 8.94 -9.40
C ALA A 99 -7.20 8.14 -9.99
N GLN A 100 -6.78 8.48 -11.22
CA GLN A 100 -5.70 7.78 -11.88
C GLN A 100 -4.35 8.10 -11.22
N GLY A 101 -3.60 7.06 -10.82
CA GLY A 101 -2.32 7.21 -10.14
C GLY A 101 -2.42 7.58 -8.66
N GLU A 102 -3.61 7.48 -8.05
CA GLU A 102 -3.76 7.67 -6.60
C GLU A 102 -2.96 6.61 -5.82
N VAL A 103 -2.28 7.04 -4.76
CA VAL A 103 -1.52 6.17 -3.87
C VAL A 103 -2.50 5.45 -2.93
N VAL A 104 -2.63 4.14 -3.12
CA VAL A 104 -3.52 3.28 -2.32
C VAL A 104 -2.80 2.61 -1.14
N PHE A 105 -1.47 2.56 -1.19
CA PHE A 105 -0.64 2.05 -0.11
C PHE A 105 0.69 2.80 -0.06
N LYS A 106 1.14 3.10 1.16
CA LYS A 106 2.45 3.71 1.39
C LYS A 106 3.09 3.17 2.67
N LYS A 107 4.29 2.64 2.54
CA LYS A 107 5.11 2.17 3.68
C LYS A 107 6.47 2.82 3.65
N ARG A 108 6.90 3.37 4.78
CA ARG A 108 8.24 3.93 4.93
C ARG A 108 9.26 2.79 5.10
N THR A 109 10.32 2.83 4.30
CA THR A 109 11.34 1.78 4.18
C THR A 109 12.71 2.26 4.67
N SER A 110 12.83 3.54 5.03
CA SER A 110 14.02 4.11 5.65
C SER A 110 13.67 5.29 6.54
N LEU A 111 14.58 5.66 7.45
CA LEU A 111 14.41 6.82 8.31
C LEU A 111 14.46 8.16 7.56
N VAL A 112 14.87 8.23 6.29
CA VAL A 112 15.10 9.54 5.64
C VAL A 112 14.49 9.68 4.25
N PHE A 113 14.67 8.73 3.30
CA PHE A 113 14.39 9.03 1.87
C PHE A 113 13.77 7.93 1.02
N LYS A 114 13.32 6.82 1.63
CA LYS A 114 12.70 5.70 0.92
C LYS A 114 11.37 5.29 1.49
N SER A 115 10.39 5.17 0.59
CA SER A 115 9.10 4.55 0.82
C SER A 115 8.74 3.62 -0.33
N LEU A 116 8.05 2.54 -0.01
CA LEU A 116 7.35 1.70 -0.96
C LEU A 116 5.95 2.27 -1.12
N GLN A 117 5.54 2.53 -2.36
CA GLN A 117 4.24 3.07 -2.72
C GLN A 117 3.55 2.12 -3.69
N VAL A 118 2.25 1.97 -3.56
CA VAL A 118 1.40 1.34 -4.56
C VAL A 118 0.44 2.37 -5.08
N VAL A 119 0.41 2.55 -6.40
CA VAL A 119 -0.54 3.42 -7.09
C VAL A 119 -1.49 2.60 -7.92
N ARG A 120 -2.74 3.06 -7.99
CA ARG A 120 -3.81 2.42 -8.76
C ARG A 120 -4.03 3.14 -10.08
N PHE A 121 -4.26 2.36 -11.13
CA PHE A 121 -4.69 2.80 -12.44
C PHE A 121 -5.93 2.02 -12.84
N TYR A 122 -6.93 2.70 -13.39
CA TYR A 122 -8.05 2.04 -14.04
C TYR A 122 -7.87 2.06 -15.55
N ASP A 123 -7.95 0.89 -16.17
CA ASP A 123 -8.02 0.70 -17.62
C ASP A 123 -9.45 0.39 -18.03
N ALA A 124 -10.18 1.44 -18.44
CA ALA A 124 -11.57 1.33 -18.85
C ALA A 124 -11.77 0.42 -20.07
N LYS A 125 -10.79 0.35 -20.98
CA LYS A 125 -10.91 -0.47 -22.20
C LYS A 125 -10.93 -1.96 -21.87
N ARG A 126 -10.17 -2.36 -20.86
CA ARG A 126 -10.05 -3.75 -20.41
C ARG A 126 -10.82 -4.03 -19.12
N ASN A 127 -11.57 -3.06 -18.60
CA ASN A 127 -12.26 -3.12 -17.31
C ASN A 127 -11.36 -3.69 -16.19
N THR A 128 -10.15 -3.15 -16.05
CA THR A 128 -9.07 -3.73 -15.22
C THR A 128 -8.46 -2.67 -14.31
N LEU A 129 -8.18 -3.05 -13.07
CA LEU A 129 -7.41 -2.25 -12.11
C LEU A 129 -5.95 -2.70 -12.14
N ALA A 130 -5.04 -1.81 -12.46
CA ALA A 130 -3.61 -2.06 -12.39
C ALA A 130 -3.00 -1.38 -11.16
N TYR A 131 -2.26 -2.15 -10.37
CA TYR A 131 -1.59 -1.71 -9.15
C TYR A 131 -0.09 -1.78 -9.37
N LEU A 132 0.56 -0.61 -9.38
CA LEU A 132 2.01 -0.50 -9.54
C LEU A 132 2.66 -0.22 -8.20
N ALA A 133 3.42 -1.19 -7.70
CA ALA A 133 4.30 -1.04 -6.56
C ALA A 133 5.66 -0.50 -7.02
N TYR A 134 6.14 0.60 -6.43
CA TYR A 134 7.45 1.17 -6.72
C TYR A 134 8.05 1.84 -5.48
N SER A 135 9.38 1.91 -5.42
CA SER A 135 10.08 2.62 -4.36
C SER A 135 10.44 4.01 -4.83
N ASP A 136 10.16 5.04 -4.03
CA ASP A 136 10.77 6.35 -4.26
C ASP A 136 12.19 6.33 -3.66
N LYS A 137 13.20 6.56 -4.49
CA LYS A 137 14.55 6.90 -4.02
C LYS A 137 14.84 8.30 -4.53
N VAL A 138 14.82 9.28 -3.62
CA VAL A 138 14.93 10.72 -3.94
C VAL A 138 16.22 11.07 -4.70
N VAL A 139 17.30 10.30 -4.50
CA VAL A 139 18.63 10.66 -5.02
C VAL A 139 18.99 10.01 -6.38
N ASP A 140 18.62 8.75 -6.62
CA ASP A 140 19.01 8.03 -7.86
C ASP A 140 17.82 7.61 -8.74
N GLY A 141 16.58 7.82 -8.26
CA GLY A 141 15.42 7.07 -8.75
C GLY A 141 15.56 5.57 -8.42
N SER A 142 14.43 4.86 -8.31
CA SER A 142 14.45 3.40 -8.23
C SER A 142 13.54 2.86 -9.31
N PRO A 143 14.08 2.46 -10.48
CA PRO A 143 13.28 1.87 -11.56
C PRO A 143 12.68 0.51 -11.16
N LYS A 144 13.06 -0.03 -9.99
CA LYS A 144 12.50 -1.26 -9.42
C LYS A 144 11.02 -1.05 -9.11
N ASN A 145 10.20 -1.83 -9.81
CA ASN A 145 8.76 -1.84 -9.65
C ASN A 145 8.22 -3.26 -9.86
N ALA A 146 7.01 -3.48 -9.38
CA ALA A 146 6.21 -4.66 -9.64
C ALA A 146 4.78 -4.22 -9.92
N ILE A 147 4.07 -4.97 -10.76
CA ILE A 147 2.71 -4.64 -11.17
C ILE A 147 1.79 -5.84 -11.00
N SER A 148 0.57 -5.60 -10.52
CA SER A 148 -0.51 -6.57 -10.52
C SER A 148 -1.70 -6.00 -11.29
N ALA A 149 -2.35 -6.80 -12.11
CA ALA A 149 -3.55 -6.40 -12.85
C ALA A 149 -4.74 -7.26 -12.39
N VAL A 150 -5.82 -6.62 -11.99
CA VAL A 150 -7.05 -7.24 -11.49
C VAL A 150 -8.17 -6.94 -12.48
N PRO A 151 -8.51 -7.87 -13.39
CA PRO A 151 -9.68 -7.69 -14.24
C PRO A 151 -10.93 -7.71 -13.37
N ILE A 152 -11.82 -6.74 -13.56
CA ILE A 152 -13.10 -6.69 -12.86
C ILE A 152 -14.06 -7.63 -13.58
N MET A 153 -14.29 -8.78 -12.97
CA MET A 153 -15.13 -9.84 -13.50
C MET A 153 -16.45 -9.92 -12.73
N PRO A 154 -17.55 -10.39 -13.35
CA PRO A 154 -18.76 -10.74 -12.62
C PRO A 154 -18.45 -11.72 -11.49
N TRP A 155 -18.89 -11.41 -10.27
CA TRP A 155 -18.66 -12.26 -9.12
C TRP A 155 -19.70 -13.37 -9.05
N GLN A 156 -19.28 -14.61 -9.30
CA GLN A 156 -20.09 -15.80 -9.09
C GLN A 156 -19.76 -16.38 -7.71
N ARG A 157 -20.76 -16.44 -6.82
CA ARG A 157 -20.61 -17.12 -5.52
C ARG A 157 -20.80 -18.61 -5.65
#